data_AF-A0A929F4U6-F1
#
_entry.id   AF-A0A929F4U6-F1
#
_cell.length_a   1.000
_cell.length_b   1.000
_cell.length_c   1.000
_cell.angle_alpha   90.00
_cell.angle_beta   90.00
_cell.angle_gamma   90.00
#
_symmetry.space_group_name_H-M   'P 1'
#
loop_
_entity.id
_entity.type
_entity.pdbx_description
1 polymer ?
#
loop_
_entity_poly.entity_id
_entity_poly.type
_entity_poly.pdbx_seq_one_letter_code
_entity_poly.pdbx_strand_id
1 'polypeptide(L)'
;MPTSFLEIVELGDGEIVLQRTDEESEPLVRIRFSDESRFYMMDNGLEVAKAMIQAGIAAAAAIAEQGESESAHSATAHVVH
;
A
#
# COMPACT_ATOMS: atom_id res chain seq x y z
N MET A 1 0.94 -15.52 17.14
CA MET A 1 1.06 -14.10 16.77
C MET A 1 -0.30 -13.47 16.97
N PRO A 2 -0.46 -12.44 17.82
CA PRO A 2 -1.71 -11.68 17.82
C PRO A 2 -1.91 -11.17 16.39
N THR A 3 -3.06 -11.46 15.81
CA THR A 3 -3.44 -10.94 14.50
C THR A 3 -3.77 -9.47 14.68
N SER A 4 -2.79 -8.58 14.50
CA SER A 4 -3.07 -7.15 14.45
C SER A 4 -4.02 -6.91 13.28
N PHE A 5 -5.20 -6.39 13.58
CA PHE A 5 -6.14 -5.96 12.55
C PHE A 5 -5.66 -4.62 12.00
N LEU A 6 -5.89 -4.41 10.70
CA LEU A 6 -5.63 -3.14 10.05
C LEU A 6 -6.94 -2.42 9.84
N GLU A 7 -6.93 -1.12 10.08
CA GLU A 7 -8.07 -0.24 9.84
C GLU A 7 -7.66 0.94 8.96
N ILE A 8 -8.63 1.43 8.19
CA ILE A 8 -8.50 2.62 7.37
C ILE A 8 -9.38 3.70 8.00
N VAL A 9 -8.76 4.79 8.42
CA VAL A 9 -9.43 5.88 9.14
C VAL A 9 -9.26 7.18 8.37
N GLU A 10 -10.34 7.95 8.22
CA GLU A 10 -10.28 9.34 7.77
C GLU A 10 -10.17 10.25 8.99
N LEU A 11 -9.12 11.07 9.01
CA LEU A 11 -8.87 12.06 10.05
C LEU A 11 -9.69 13.32 9.81
N GLY A 12 -9.85 14.16 10.83
CA GLY A 12 -10.67 15.37 10.76
C GLY A 12 -10.20 16.44 9.76
N ASP A 13 -8.97 16.35 9.25
CA ASP A 13 -8.42 17.20 8.19
C ASP A 13 -8.62 16.60 6.77
N GLY A 14 -9.20 15.40 6.69
CA GLY A 14 -9.42 14.62 5.47
C GLY A 14 -8.19 13.87 4.98
N GLU A 15 -7.15 13.76 5.81
CA GLU A 15 -6.10 12.77 5.59
C GLU A 15 -6.63 11.37 5.89
N ILE A 16 -6.27 10.39 5.06
CA ILE A 16 -6.68 9.00 5.24
C ILE A 16 -5.46 8.17 5.61
N VAL A 17 -5.59 7.38 6.67
CA VAL A 17 -4.49 6.61 7.24
C VAL A 17 -4.82 5.13 7.31
N LEU A 18 -3.82 4.28 7.06
CA LEU A 18 -3.87 2.84 7.35
C LEU A 18 -3.06 2.60 8.62
N GLN A 19 -3.68 2.04 9.65
CA GLN A 19 -3.03 1.82 10.95
C GLN A 19 -3.46 0.48 11.57
N ARG A 20 -2.75 0.09 12.63
CA ARG A 20 -3.08 -1.09 13.44
C ARG A 20 -4.19 -0.73 14.44
N THR A 21 -5.15 -1.63 14.63
CA THR A 21 -6.28 -1.42 15.57
C THR A 21 -5.85 -1.60 17.03
N ASP A 22 -4.77 -2.33 17.29
CA ASP A 22 -4.32 -2.74 18.62
C ASP A 22 -3.26 -1.83 19.26
N GLU A 23 -2.76 -0.83 18.53
CA GLU A 23 -1.65 0.02 19.00
C GLU A 23 -1.83 1.47 18.52
N GLU A 24 -1.66 2.44 19.42
CA GLU A 24 -1.45 3.86 19.07
C GLU A 24 -0.05 4.04 18.48
N SER A 25 0.17 3.41 17.32
CA SER A 25 1.41 3.42 16.56
C SER A 25 1.35 4.43 15.41
N GLU A 26 2.52 4.76 14.85
CA GLU A 26 2.56 5.57 13.64
C GLU A 26 1.80 4.89 12.49
N PRO A 27 1.03 5.65 11.69
CA PRO A 27 0.35 5.11 10.51
C PRO A 27 1.30 4.38 9.57
N LEU A 28 0.88 3.22 9.08
CA LEU A 28 1.62 2.45 8.07
C LEU A 28 1.64 3.16 6.73
N VAL A 29 0.55 3.84 6.39
CA VAL A 29 0.37 4.60 5.16
C VAL A 29 -0.46 5.84 5.45
N ARG A 30 -0.09 6.96 4.82
CA ARG A 30 -0.83 8.22 4.83
C ARG A 30 -1.16 8.62 3.40
N ILE A 31 -2.43 8.90 3.13
CA ILE A 31 -2.93 9.32 1.82
C ILE A 31 -3.55 10.70 1.98
N ARG A 32 -3.05 11.67 1.21
CA ARG A 32 -3.57 13.02 1.18
C ARG A 32 -3.88 13.41 -0.26
N PHE A 33 -5.17 13.60 -0.54
CA PHE A 33 -5.62 14.15 -1.81
C PHE A 33 -5.46 15.67 -1.79
N SER A 34 -5.08 16.26 -2.92
CA SER A 34 -5.13 17.71 -3.08
C SER A 34 -6.58 18.21 -3.03
N ASP A 35 -6.77 19.48 -2.69
CA ASP A 35 -8.11 20.09 -2.66
C ASP A 35 -8.83 19.96 -4.01
N GLU A 36 -8.09 20.09 -5.11
CA GLU A 36 -8.59 19.88 -6.47
C GLU A 36 -9.09 18.44 -6.67
N SER A 37 -8.32 17.43 -6.26
CA SER A 37 -8.74 16.03 -6.38
C SER A 37 -9.97 15.74 -5.51
N ARG A 38 -10.01 16.28 -4.28
CA ARG A 38 -11.17 16.14 -3.38
C ARG A 38 -12.45 16.73 -3.99
N PHE A 39 -12.34 17.86 -4.69
CA PHE A 39 -13.45 18.47 -5.42
C PHE A 39 -14.04 17.52 -6.48
N TYR A 40 -13.18 16.84 -7.24
CA TYR A 40 -13.62 15.86 -8.25
C TYR A 40 -14.19 14.58 -7.65
N MET A 41 -13.76 14.21 -6.45
CA MET A 41 -14.18 12.96 -5.79
C MET A 41 -15.53 13.07 -5.07
N MET A 42 -16.08 14.28 -4.90
CA MET A 42 -17.40 14.52 -4.29
C MET A 42 -17.59 13.76 -2.96
N ASP A 43 -16.66 13.91 -2.03
CA ASP A 43 -16.63 13.23 -0.73
C ASP A 43 -16.38 11.69 -0.77
N ASN A 44 -16.09 11.11 -1.93
CA ASN A 44 -15.72 9.68 -2.06
C ASN A 44 -14.23 9.40 -1.76
N GLY A 45 -13.53 10.30 -1.06
CA GLY A 45 -12.10 10.19 -0.78
C GLY A 45 -11.73 8.87 -0.08
N LEU A 46 -12.52 8.48 0.92
CA LEU A 46 -12.31 7.23 1.65
C LEU A 46 -12.45 5.98 0.77
N GLU A 47 -13.45 5.93 -0.10
CA GLU A 47 -13.67 4.78 -0.98
C GLU A 47 -12.56 4.63 -2.02
N VAL A 48 -12.06 5.74 -2.56
CA VAL A 48 -10.91 5.70 -3.47
C VAL A 48 -9.64 5.28 -2.74
N ALA A 49 -9.39 5.80 -1.53
CA ALA A 49 -8.25 5.37 -0.74
C ALA A 49 -8.28 3.86 -0.41
N LYS A 50 -9.45 3.30 -0.08
CA LYS A 50 -9.64 1.86 0.10
C LYS A 50 -9.25 1.08 -1.16
N ALA A 51 -9.73 1.50 -2.32
CA ALA A 51 -9.40 0.87 -3.59
C ALA A 51 -7.89 0.94 -3.89
N MET A 52 -7.24 2.08 -3.62
CA MET A 52 -5.80 2.25 -3.78
C MET A 52 -5.00 1.31 -2.88
N ILE A 53 -5.41 1.15 -1.61
CA ILE A 53 -4.74 0.25 -0.67
C ILE A 53 -4.89 -1.21 -1.12
N GLN A 54 -6.10 -1.62 -1.53
CA GLN A 54 -6.34 -2.96 -2.06
C GLN A 54 -5.50 -3.25 -3.31
N ALA A 55 -5.43 -2.29 -4.24
CA ALA A 55 -4.59 -2.40 -5.43
C ALA A 55 -3.10 -2.50 -5.07
N GLY A 56 -2.64 -1.72 -4.09
CA GLY A 56 -1.26 -1.77 -3.59
C GLY A 56 -0.91 -3.13 -2.98
N ILE A 57 -1.81 -3.73 -2.19
CA ILE A 57 -1.62 -5.08 -1.62
C ILE A 57 -1.51 -6.12 -2.74
N ALA A 58 -2.40 -6.07 -3.73
CA ALA A 58 -2.37 -6.99 -4.87
C ALA A 58 -1.07 -6.84 -5.68
N ALA A 59 -0.63 -5.61 -5.92
CA ALA A 59 0.63 -5.33 -6.62
C ALA A 59 1.84 -5.84 -5.82
N ALA A 60 1.87 -5.64 -4.51
CA ALA A 60 2.94 -6.14 -3.65
C ALA A 60 3.04 -7.67 -3.67
N ALA A 61 1.90 -8.38 -3.65
CA ALA A 61 1.85 -9.83 -3.79
C ALA A 61 2.43 -10.29 -5.14
N ALA A 62 2.02 -9.66 -6.25
CA ALA A 62 2.53 -9.99 -7.58
C ALA A 62 4.04 -9.75 -7.71
N ILE A 63 4.57 -8.67 -7.12
CA ILE A 63 6.01 -8.37 -7.11
C ILE A 63 6.78 -9.42 -6.30
N ALA A 64 6.24 -9.85 -5.15
CA ALA A 64 6.87 -10.89 -4.34
C ALA A 64 6.97 -12.23 -5.09
N GLU A 65 5.91 -12.63 -5.80
CA GLU A 65 5.91 -13.84 -6.65
C GLU A 65 6.91 -13.76 -7.81
N GLN A 66 7.11 -12.57 -8.39
CA GLN A 66 8.07 -12.34 -9.48
C GLN A 66 9.53 -12.43 -8.97
N GLY A 67 9.81 -11.86 -7.80
CA GLY A 67 11.16 -11.88 -7.20
C GLY A 67 11.64 -13.29 -6.82
N GLU A 68 10.74 -14.22 -6.56
CA GLU A 68 11.06 -15.63 -6.32
C GLU A 68 11.48 -16.38 -7.61
N SER A 69 11.04 -15.91 -8.78
CA SER A 69 11.30 -16.54 -10.08
C SER A 69 12.65 -16.15 -10.69
N GLU A 70 13.17 -14.96 -10.40
CA GLU A 70 14.45 -14.46 -10.95
C GLU A 70 15.69 -14.98 -10.21
N SER A 71 15.54 -15.51 -8.99
CA SER A 71 16.66 -16.09 -8.22
C SER A 71 17.16 -17.43 -8.80
N ALA A 72 16.48 -18.03 -9.78
CA ALA A 72 16.84 -19.32 -10.35
C ALA A 72 17.71 -19.26 -11.63
N HIS A 73 18.09 -18.08 -12.13
CA HIS A 73 18.81 -17.94 -13.42
C HIS A 73 20.22 -17.33 -13.38
N SER A 74 20.80 -17.08 -12.20
CA SER A 74 22.19 -16.59 -12.10
C SER A 74 23.18 -17.73 -11.87
N ALA A 75 23.55 -18.47 -12.93
CA ALA A 75 24.70 -19.41 -12.88
C ALA A 75 25.40 -19.66 -14.23
N THR A 76 25.40 -18.70 -15.17
CA THR A 76 26.22 -18.84 -16.40
C THR A 76 27.19 -17.67 -16.54
N ALA A 77 28.30 -17.76 -15.80
CA ALA A 77 29.46 -16.88 -15.96
C ALA A 77 29.97 -16.93 -17.41
N HIS A 78 29.89 -15.81 -18.13
CA HIS A 78 30.55 -15.62 -19.41
C HIS A 78 31.79 -14.75 -19.20
N VAL A 79 32.98 -15.34 -19.37
CA VAL A 79 34.25 -14.60 -19.48
C VAL A 79 34.42 -14.20 -20.94
N VAL A 80 34.63 -12.91 -21.18
CA VAL A 80 34.93 -12.39 -22.52
C VAL A 80 36.43 -12.06 -22.57
N HIS A 81 37.12 -12.60 -23.59
CA HIS A 81 38.53 -12.34 -23.91
C HIS A 81 38.70 -11.02 -24.68
#